data_AF-A0A1Q4WBN9-F1
#
_entry.id   AF-A0A1Q4WBN9-F1
#
_cell.length_a   1.000
_cell.length_b   1.000
_cell.length_c   1.000
_cell.angle_alpha   90.00
_cell.angle_beta   90.00
_cell.angle_gamma   90.00
#
_symmetry.space_group_name_H-M   'P 1'
#
loop_
_entity.id
_entity.type
_entity.pdbx_description
1 polymer ?
#
loop_
_entity_poly.entity_id
_entity_poly.type
_entity_poly.pdbx_seq_one_letter_code
_entity_poly.pdbx_strand_id
1 'polypeptide(L)'
;MIPADRATHRGQHIVETKDDDKPDGSATGLARRVDAALDRRGFTTRGLRVRLAVVLLAFSLVPVGAVGFGLYRLTNLGGPDNVCNGAATAEQVHDMLGPGRISERKSKDFNATDASPDNSCSARVRSGLFTTTEKVVQFRIERDTKGPAELAAPDARLFSGDSVGSVSKYVAWALLPQGCPKGLRAEVHSSELGLDEERVRLAVSFANAAARENGCAERKLPTPTSLSARGAETDPDWNDVCGLPGFAPAKDPGAERRYSQQVTTAADPIWSCVITRNAVGSVPQAFTITTEPRTTAVTQDASHPSQYGRARRISGKYVEYVTTCQGKDTFFSLSGGFESDPYDYLFPNRDDLVRQFLTIGGKAIGCEPIL
;
A
#
# COMPACT_ATOMS: atom_id res chain seq x y z
N MET A 1 4.96 35.48 35.18
CA MET A 1 4.40 35.31 36.53
C MET A 1 4.35 33.83 36.83
N ILE A 2 5.14 33.41 37.81
CA ILE A 2 5.22 32.07 38.45
C ILE A 2 4.45 32.22 39.80
N PRO A 3 3.69 31.22 40.30
CA PRO A 3 4.18 30.12 41.17
C PRO A 3 3.70 28.73 40.72
N ALA A 4 4.39 27.59 40.89
CA ALA A 4 5.17 26.98 41.99
C ALA A 4 4.31 26.32 43.09
N ASP A 5 4.38 24.98 43.17
CA ASP A 5 4.39 24.08 44.37
C ASP A 5 4.18 22.62 43.89
N ARG A 6 4.99 21.58 44.11
CA ARG A 6 5.95 21.10 45.14
C ARG A 6 5.32 20.44 46.39
N ALA A 7 5.27 19.10 46.41
CA ALA A 7 5.49 18.19 47.57
C ALA A 7 5.32 16.75 47.05
N THR A 8 6.34 15.89 46.91
CA THR A 8 7.13 15.17 47.93
C THR A 8 6.28 14.49 49.02
N HIS A 9 6.11 13.17 48.95
CA HIS A 9 6.09 12.34 50.15
C HIS A 9 6.69 10.96 49.93
N ARG A 10 7.64 10.69 50.82
CA ARG A 10 8.47 9.51 51.03
C ARG A 10 7.69 8.56 51.94
N GLY A 11 7.71 7.26 51.64
CA GLY A 11 7.14 6.22 52.50
C GLY A 11 7.78 4.88 52.22
N GLN A 12 8.92 4.63 52.86
CA GLN A 12 9.50 3.30 52.98
C GLN A 12 8.63 2.49 53.94
N HIS A 13 8.13 1.33 53.50
CA HIS A 13 7.75 0.25 54.40
C HIS A 13 8.49 -1.01 53.96
N ILE A 14 9.41 -1.41 54.83
CA ILE A 14 10.02 -2.73 54.90
C ILE A 14 8.94 -3.66 55.45
N VAL A 15 8.57 -4.70 54.70
CA VAL A 15 7.86 -5.87 55.24
C VAL A 15 8.67 -7.09 54.89
N GLU A 16 9.10 -7.73 55.96
CA GLU A 16 9.92 -8.92 56.06
C GLU A 16 9.03 -10.17 55.95
N THR A 17 9.65 -11.25 55.47
CA THR A 17 9.23 -12.66 55.56
C THR A 17 7.96 -13.09 54.80
N LYS A 18 8.14 -13.98 53.83
CA LYS A 18 7.87 -15.42 54.03
C LYS A 18 8.40 -16.21 52.83
N ASP A 19 9.45 -16.98 53.07
CA ASP A 19 9.93 -18.03 52.17
C ASP A 19 8.84 -19.10 52.07
N ASP A 20 8.17 -19.16 50.91
CA ASP A 20 7.34 -20.29 50.53
C ASP A 20 8.13 -21.18 49.55
N ASP A 21 8.16 -22.46 49.92
CA ASP A 21 8.84 -23.58 49.29
C ASP A 21 8.84 -23.53 47.75
N LYS A 22 10.04 -23.34 47.21
CA LYS A 22 10.33 -23.61 45.81
C LYS A 22 10.60 -25.11 45.68
N PRO A 23 9.76 -25.90 44.97
CA PRO A 23 10.15 -27.24 44.60
C PRO A 23 11.32 -27.10 43.63
N ASP A 24 12.49 -27.59 44.04
CA ASP A 24 13.66 -27.72 43.18
C ASP A 24 13.33 -28.71 42.05
N GLY A 25 12.72 -28.18 40.99
CA GLY A 25 12.50 -28.82 39.69
C GLY A 25 13.80 -28.97 38.92
N SER A 26 14.89 -29.32 39.61
CA SER A 26 16.12 -29.73 38.96
C SER A 26 15.86 -31.05 38.25
N ALA A 27 15.97 -31.03 36.92
CA ALA A 27 15.89 -32.21 36.06
C ALA A 27 16.88 -33.34 36.45
N THR A 28 17.83 -33.07 37.36
CA THR A 28 18.74 -34.09 37.92
C THR A 28 18.11 -34.97 39.02
N GLY A 29 17.00 -34.56 39.64
CA GLY A 29 16.34 -35.32 40.71
C GLY A 29 15.52 -36.53 40.23
N LEU A 30 14.94 -36.42 39.04
CA LEU A 30 14.14 -37.49 38.41
C LEU A 30 15.02 -38.64 37.91
N ALA A 31 16.22 -38.34 37.39
CA ALA A 31 17.18 -39.36 36.97
C ALA A 31 17.64 -40.25 38.14
N ARG A 32 17.87 -39.67 39.33
CA ARG A 32 18.33 -40.40 40.52
C ARG A 32 17.28 -41.34 41.15
N ARG A 33 15.98 -41.06 40.99
CA ARG A 33 14.92 -41.92 41.54
C ARG A 33 14.57 -43.12 40.65
N VAL A 34 14.88 -43.06 39.36
CA VAL A 34 14.64 -44.18 38.44
C VAL A 34 15.71 -45.26 38.61
N ASP A 35 16.97 -44.89 38.90
CA ASP A 35 18.05 -45.87 39.10
C ASP A 35 17.87 -46.73 40.36
N ALA A 36 17.30 -46.18 41.44
CA ALA A 36 17.12 -46.93 42.68
C ALA A 36 15.95 -47.96 42.65
N ALA A 37 14.98 -47.79 41.75
CA ALA A 37 13.84 -48.70 41.63
C ALA A 37 14.14 -49.92 40.73
N LEU A 38 15.15 -49.84 39.86
CA LEU A 38 15.50 -50.89 38.91
C LEU A 38 16.45 -51.96 39.49
N ASP A 39 17.11 -51.71 40.62
CA ASP A 39 18.07 -52.65 41.21
C ASP A 39 17.46 -53.69 42.17
N ARG A 40 16.18 -53.55 42.58
CA ARG A 40 15.55 -54.48 43.54
C ARG A 40 14.83 -55.68 42.93
N ARG A 41 14.78 -55.81 41.60
CA ARG A 41 14.23 -57.00 40.92
C ARG A 41 15.24 -57.46 39.89
N GLY A 42 15.95 -58.56 40.18
CA GLY A 42 17.07 -59.11 39.40
C GLY A 42 16.74 -59.51 37.96
N PHE A 43 16.44 -58.52 37.11
CA PHE A 43 16.31 -58.64 35.66
C PHE A 43 17.57 -58.07 35.01
N THR A 44 18.64 -58.85 35.02
CA THR A 44 19.88 -58.57 34.26
C THR A 44 19.73 -59.02 32.80
N THR A 45 18.68 -58.57 32.11
CA THR A 45 18.59 -58.74 30.65
C THR A 45 19.11 -57.46 30.00
N ARG A 46 20.36 -57.49 29.52
CA ARG A 46 21.00 -56.40 28.76
C ARG A 46 20.08 -55.80 27.67
N GLY A 47 19.20 -56.61 27.09
CA GLY A 47 18.23 -56.16 26.09
C GLY A 47 17.18 -55.16 26.59
N LEU A 48 16.81 -55.19 27.88
CA LEU A 48 15.79 -54.31 28.45
C LEU A 48 16.35 -52.92 28.76
N ARG A 49 17.62 -52.83 29.21
CA ARG A 49 18.32 -51.56 29.43
C ARG A 49 18.60 -50.82 28.12
N VAL A 50 18.96 -51.54 27.05
CA VAL A 50 19.11 -50.94 25.71
C VAL A 50 17.78 -50.43 25.18
N ARG A 51 16.69 -51.20 25.33
CA ARG A 51 15.34 -50.75 24.92
C ARG A 51 14.88 -49.51 25.70
N LEU A 52 15.12 -49.45 27.01
CA LEU A 52 14.75 -48.29 27.83
C LEU A 52 15.59 -47.05 27.47
N ALA A 53 16.89 -47.20 27.24
CA ALA A 53 17.76 -46.12 26.78
C ALA A 53 17.34 -45.58 25.41
N VAL A 54 17.01 -46.46 24.45
CA VAL A 54 16.50 -46.07 23.13
C VAL A 54 15.14 -45.36 23.23
N VAL A 55 14.24 -45.82 24.11
CA VAL A 55 12.95 -45.15 24.35
C VAL A 55 13.14 -43.77 24.96
N LEU A 56 14.03 -43.60 25.94
CA LEU A 56 14.33 -42.29 26.53
C LEU A 56 14.99 -41.34 25.54
N LEU A 57 15.92 -41.83 24.71
CA LEU A 57 16.53 -41.04 23.62
C LEU A 57 15.47 -40.61 22.59
N ALA A 58 14.60 -41.52 22.17
CA ALA A 58 13.49 -41.21 21.28
C ALA A 58 12.53 -40.17 21.90
N PHE A 59 12.16 -40.32 23.18
CA PHE A 59 11.31 -39.36 23.88
C PHE A 59 11.97 -38.00 24.10
N SER A 60 13.29 -37.91 24.17
CA SER A 60 14.01 -36.63 24.27
C SER A 60 14.16 -35.90 22.93
N LEU A 61 14.22 -36.64 21.82
CA LEU A 61 14.35 -36.07 20.48
C LEU A 61 13.02 -35.54 19.92
N VAL A 62 11.90 -36.18 20.27
CA VAL A 62 10.55 -35.75 19.83
C VAL A 62 10.20 -34.31 20.25
N PRO A 63 10.36 -33.86 21.51
CA PRO A 63 10.04 -32.49 21.89
C PRO A 63 10.98 -31.48 21.23
N VAL A 64 12.26 -31.80 21.03
CA VAL A 64 13.19 -30.93 20.29
C VAL A 64 12.76 -30.81 18.83
N GLY A 65 12.35 -31.91 18.19
CA GLY A 65 11.82 -31.91 16.84
C GLY A 65 10.51 -31.14 16.71
N ALA A 66 9.59 -31.30 17.66
CA ALA A 66 8.30 -30.61 17.67
C ALA A 66 8.45 -29.11 17.92
N VAL A 67 9.30 -28.71 18.87
CA VAL A 67 9.62 -27.29 19.13
C VAL A 67 10.34 -26.67 17.94
N GLY A 68 11.32 -27.37 17.36
CA GLY A 68 12.04 -26.91 16.15
C GLY A 68 11.11 -26.76 14.95
N PHE A 69 10.22 -27.73 14.70
CA PHE A 69 9.23 -27.66 13.63
C PHE A 69 8.21 -26.54 13.87
N GLY A 70 7.77 -26.36 15.11
CA GLY A 70 6.90 -25.25 15.51
C GLY A 70 7.56 -23.90 15.28
N LEU A 71 8.79 -23.70 15.75
CA LEU A 71 9.54 -22.46 15.54
C LEU A 71 9.77 -22.19 14.05
N TYR A 72 10.12 -23.21 13.27
CA TYR A 72 10.31 -23.08 11.83
C TYR A 72 9.03 -22.73 11.05
N ARG A 73 7.85 -23.16 11.54
CA ARG A 73 6.55 -22.81 10.97
C ARG A 73 6.07 -21.42 11.38
N LEU A 74 6.43 -20.99 12.59
CA LEU A 74 5.95 -19.73 13.19
C LEU A 74 6.88 -18.54 12.96
N THR A 75 8.14 -18.79 12.59
CA THR A 75 9.15 -17.74 12.40
C THR A 75 9.78 -17.83 11.02
N ASN A 76 10.45 -16.75 10.59
CA ASN A 76 11.23 -16.73 9.37
C ASN A 76 12.65 -17.32 9.56
N LEU A 77 12.82 -18.28 10.47
CA LEU A 77 14.13 -18.88 10.72
C LEU A 77 14.62 -19.63 9.46
N GLY A 78 15.73 -19.16 8.88
CA GLY A 78 16.27 -19.68 7.62
C GLY A 78 15.49 -19.26 6.37
N GLY A 79 14.60 -18.27 6.49
CA GLY A 79 13.98 -17.60 5.35
C GLY A 79 14.90 -16.53 4.75
N PRO A 80 14.47 -15.90 3.63
CA PRO A 80 15.23 -14.82 3.02
C PRO A 80 15.13 -13.54 3.85
N ASP A 81 16.22 -12.76 3.90
CA ASP A 81 16.24 -11.42 4.53
C ASP A 81 15.57 -10.36 3.66
N ASN A 82 15.52 -10.60 2.35
CA ASN A 82 14.91 -9.73 1.35
C ASN A 82 14.07 -10.55 0.39
N VAL A 83 12.92 -10.02 -0.03
CA VAL A 83 12.03 -10.66 -1.01
C VAL A 83 12.04 -9.90 -2.32
N CYS A 84 11.72 -10.60 -3.43
CA CYS A 84 11.45 -9.97 -4.72
C CYS A 84 12.62 -9.10 -5.20
N ASN A 85 13.84 -9.67 -5.20
CA ASN A 85 15.08 -8.99 -5.58
C ASN A 85 15.34 -7.68 -4.79
N GLY A 86 15.01 -7.66 -3.50
CA GLY A 86 15.24 -6.50 -2.65
C GLY A 86 14.14 -5.44 -2.69
N ALA A 87 12.96 -5.76 -3.22
CA ALA A 87 11.80 -4.87 -3.18
C ALA A 87 11.39 -4.54 -1.73
N ALA A 88 11.53 -5.51 -0.83
CA ALA A 88 11.22 -5.36 0.59
C ALA A 88 12.13 -6.25 1.45
N THR A 89 12.39 -5.80 2.68
CA THR A 89 13.03 -6.64 3.70
C THR A 89 12.00 -7.57 4.34
N ALA A 90 12.46 -8.68 4.95
CA ALA A 90 11.62 -9.58 5.71
C ALA A 90 10.87 -8.87 6.85
N GLU A 91 11.53 -7.94 7.52
CA GLU A 91 10.96 -7.09 8.57
C GLU A 91 9.78 -6.27 8.04
N GLN A 92 9.94 -5.59 6.90
CA GLN A 92 8.85 -4.82 6.29
C GLN A 92 7.66 -5.68 5.89
N VAL A 93 7.91 -6.90 5.41
CA VAL A 93 6.86 -7.87 5.09
C VAL A 93 6.15 -8.35 6.36
N HIS A 94 6.87 -8.53 7.47
CA HIS A 94 6.30 -8.90 8.76
C HIS A 94 5.51 -7.77 9.43
N ASP A 95 5.97 -6.53 9.33
CA ASP A 95 5.22 -5.37 9.81
C ASP A 95 3.84 -5.29 9.12
N MET A 96 3.79 -5.61 7.83
CA MET A 96 2.56 -5.55 7.05
C MET A 96 1.69 -6.81 7.22
N LEU A 97 2.25 -8.01 7.08
CA LEU A 97 1.48 -9.26 7.02
C LEU A 97 1.45 -10.01 8.36
N GLY A 98 2.18 -9.53 9.37
CA GLY A 98 2.36 -10.20 10.65
C GLY A 98 3.47 -11.25 10.63
N PRO A 99 3.70 -11.92 11.77
CA PRO A 99 4.73 -12.93 11.91
C PRO A 99 4.40 -14.20 11.13
N GLY A 100 5.43 -14.94 10.74
CA GLY A 100 5.29 -16.25 10.10
C GLY A 100 6.51 -16.58 9.25
N ARG A 101 6.34 -17.55 8.36
CA ARG A 101 7.36 -17.88 7.37
C ARG A 101 7.13 -17.15 6.07
N ILE A 102 8.17 -16.50 5.56
CA ILE A 102 8.12 -15.81 4.27
C ILE A 102 8.47 -16.76 3.13
N SER A 103 7.73 -16.65 2.04
CA SER A 103 8.07 -17.26 0.74
C SER A 103 7.76 -16.30 -0.40
N GLU A 104 8.52 -16.37 -1.47
CA GLU A 104 8.30 -15.56 -2.67
C GLU A 104 7.74 -16.37 -3.83
N ARG A 105 6.94 -15.72 -4.68
CA ARG A 105 6.59 -16.21 -6.02
C ARG A 105 6.72 -15.06 -6.98
N LYS A 106 7.56 -15.24 -7.98
CA LYS A 106 7.85 -14.27 -9.03
C LYS A 106 7.37 -14.78 -10.39
N SER A 107 7.04 -13.87 -11.29
CA SER A 107 6.97 -14.19 -12.71
C SER A 107 8.35 -14.65 -13.20
N LYS A 108 8.38 -15.43 -14.28
CA LYS A 108 9.61 -16.09 -14.79
C LYS A 108 10.76 -15.10 -15.00
N ASP A 109 10.42 -13.91 -15.48
CA ASP A 109 11.38 -12.87 -15.86
C ASP A 109 11.24 -11.64 -14.93
N PHE A 110 10.92 -11.86 -13.65
CA PHE A 110 10.68 -10.75 -12.75
C PHE A 110 11.91 -9.85 -12.62
N ASN A 111 11.75 -8.58 -12.98
CA ASN A 111 12.75 -7.56 -12.83
C ASN A 111 12.15 -6.32 -12.16
N ALA A 112 12.69 -5.91 -11.01
CA ALA A 112 12.20 -4.72 -10.29
C ALA A 112 12.36 -3.41 -11.08
N THR A 113 12.89 -3.44 -12.30
CA THR A 113 13.04 -2.30 -13.20
C THR A 113 12.10 -2.32 -14.41
N ASP A 114 11.49 -3.46 -14.72
CA ASP A 114 10.65 -3.60 -15.91
C ASP A 114 9.19 -3.22 -15.59
N ALA A 115 8.61 -2.35 -16.42
CA ALA A 115 7.28 -1.81 -16.21
C ALA A 115 6.23 -2.58 -17.02
N SER A 116 6.33 -3.91 -17.02
CA SER A 116 5.41 -4.82 -17.72
C SER A 116 4.27 -5.26 -16.79
N PRO A 117 3.02 -5.37 -17.30
CA PRO A 117 1.89 -5.80 -16.49
C PRO A 117 2.02 -7.22 -15.94
N ASP A 118 2.75 -8.09 -16.66
CA ASP A 118 3.01 -9.47 -16.26
C ASP A 118 4.20 -9.59 -15.30
N ASN A 119 4.93 -8.49 -15.10
CA ASN A 119 6.08 -8.42 -14.24
C ASN A 119 5.65 -8.09 -12.80
N SER A 120 5.38 -9.14 -12.02
CA SER A 120 5.03 -9.01 -10.61
C SER A 120 5.74 -10.05 -9.75
N CYS A 121 5.98 -9.66 -8.50
CA CYS A 121 6.46 -10.56 -7.47
C CYS A 121 5.55 -10.50 -6.26
N SER A 122 5.33 -11.63 -5.60
CA SER A 122 4.50 -11.72 -4.42
C SER A 122 5.28 -12.33 -3.27
N ALA A 123 5.22 -11.70 -2.11
CA ALA A 123 5.66 -12.27 -0.85
C ALA A 123 4.45 -12.80 -0.08
N ARG A 124 4.59 -13.99 0.48
CA ARG A 124 3.56 -14.67 1.28
C ARG A 124 4.09 -14.89 2.68
N VAL A 125 3.28 -14.54 3.67
CA VAL A 125 3.50 -14.95 5.05
C VAL A 125 2.53 -16.08 5.38
N ARG A 126 3.08 -17.23 5.75
CA ARG A 126 2.31 -18.36 6.28
C ARG A 126 2.49 -18.43 7.79
N SER A 127 1.39 -18.48 8.52
CA SER A 127 1.37 -18.59 9.97
C SER A 127 0.39 -19.66 10.45
N GLY A 128 0.61 -20.15 11.68
CA GLY A 128 -0.24 -21.15 12.34
C GLY A 128 0.28 -22.59 12.30
N LEU A 129 0.06 -23.30 13.40
CA LEU A 129 0.46 -24.71 13.60
C LEU A 129 -0.59 -25.70 13.08
N PHE A 130 -1.87 -25.40 13.29
CA PHE A 130 -2.99 -26.30 12.99
C PHE A 130 -3.91 -25.77 11.89
N THR A 131 -4.12 -24.45 11.86
CA THR A 131 -4.79 -23.73 10.77
C THR A 131 -3.75 -22.85 10.10
N THR A 132 -3.47 -23.10 8.81
CA THR A 132 -2.52 -22.28 8.06
C THR A 132 -3.26 -21.05 7.54
N THR A 133 -2.90 -19.88 8.07
CA THR A 133 -3.30 -18.60 7.48
C THR A 133 -2.22 -18.17 6.50
N GLU A 134 -2.61 -17.83 5.27
CA GLU A 134 -1.71 -17.31 4.26
C GLU A 134 -2.14 -15.88 3.91
N LYS A 135 -1.21 -14.94 4.08
CA LYS A 135 -1.39 -13.54 3.69
C LYS A 135 -0.41 -13.19 2.59
N VAL A 136 -0.82 -12.32 1.67
CA VAL A 136 -0.07 -12.02 0.45
C VAL A 136 0.09 -10.53 0.27
N VAL A 137 1.29 -10.12 -0.11
CA VAL A 137 1.60 -8.80 -0.66
C VAL A 137 2.24 -8.97 -2.03
N GLN A 138 1.80 -8.18 -3.01
CA GLN A 138 2.32 -8.20 -4.37
C GLN A 138 2.96 -6.85 -4.70
N PHE A 139 4.11 -6.92 -5.36
CA PHE A 139 4.95 -5.81 -5.80
C PHE A 139 4.94 -5.75 -7.32
N ARG A 140 4.75 -4.55 -7.87
CA ARG A 140 4.78 -4.30 -9.31
C ARG A 140 5.33 -2.91 -9.62
N ILE A 141 6.16 -2.80 -10.65
CA ILE A 141 6.45 -1.50 -11.25
C ILE A 141 5.43 -1.27 -12.36
N GLU A 142 4.73 -0.16 -12.29
CA GLU A 142 3.78 0.24 -13.31
C GLU A 142 4.32 1.46 -14.06
N ARG A 143 4.24 1.39 -15.40
CA ARG A 143 4.38 2.58 -16.23
C ARG A 143 2.99 3.16 -16.42
N ASP A 144 2.85 4.42 -16.03
CA ASP A 144 1.69 5.22 -16.37
C ASP A 144 1.67 5.48 -17.89
N THR A 145 1.07 4.52 -18.58
CA THR A 145 0.77 4.56 -20.03
C THR A 145 -0.63 5.07 -20.29
N LYS A 146 -1.39 5.31 -19.22
CA LYS A 146 -2.80 5.67 -19.27
C LYS A 146 -3.05 7.05 -18.67
N GLY A 147 -1.98 7.78 -18.36
CA GLY A 147 -1.98 9.16 -17.93
C GLY A 147 -2.66 9.43 -16.58
N PRO A 148 -2.86 10.73 -16.26
CA PRO A 148 -3.16 11.16 -14.90
C PRO A 148 -4.42 10.52 -14.28
N ALA A 149 -5.39 10.12 -15.10
CA ALA A 149 -6.65 9.55 -14.65
C ALA A 149 -6.48 8.30 -13.75
N GLU A 150 -5.38 7.55 -13.89
CA GLU A 150 -5.14 6.35 -13.07
C GLU A 150 -4.21 6.60 -11.88
N LEU A 151 -3.81 7.86 -11.63
CA LEU A 151 -2.92 8.19 -10.52
C LEU A 151 -3.62 8.00 -9.19
N ALA A 152 -4.76 8.66 -8.96
CA ALA A 152 -5.44 8.60 -7.67
C ALA A 152 -6.85 8.06 -7.84
N ALA A 153 -7.12 6.92 -7.21
CA ALA A 153 -8.49 6.53 -6.94
C ALA A 153 -9.17 7.64 -6.11
N PRO A 154 -10.46 7.92 -6.33
CA PRO A 154 -11.16 8.99 -5.64
C PRO A 154 -11.28 8.75 -4.12
N ASP A 155 -11.25 7.48 -3.70
CA ASP A 155 -11.22 7.05 -2.30
C ASP A 155 -9.79 6.98 -1.71
N ALA A 156 -8.77 7.36 -2.49
CA ALA A 156 -7.40 7.26 -2.03
C ALA A 156 -7.08 8.34 -1.00
N ARG A 157 -6.19 7.99 -0.07
CA ARG A 157 -5.46 8.94 0.76
C ARG A 157 -4.15 9.27 0.04
N LEU A 158 -3.86 10.54 -0.11
CA LEU A 158 -2.71 11.04 -0.86
C LEU A 158 -1.56 11.40 0.10
N PHE A 159 -0.34 11.29 -0.39
CA PHE A 159 0.84 11.90 0.25
C PHE A 159 1.67 12.64 -0.78
N SER A 160 2.28 13.73 -0.34
CA SER A 160 3.05 14.65 -1.17
C SER A 160 4.22 15.28 -0.41
N GLY A 161 5.09 15.97 -1.16
CA GLY A 161 6.37 16.50 -0.68
C GLY A 161 7.52 15.83 -1.44
N ASP A 162 8.55 15.39 -0.72
CA ASP A 162 9.68 14.69 -1.34
C ASP A 162 9.26 13.35 -1.96
N SER A 163 8.32 12.63 -1.32
CA SER A 163 7.65 11.46 -1.88
C SER A 163 6.21 11.81 -2.27
N VAL A 164 5.76 11.25 -3.40
CA VAL A 164 4.41 11.46 -3.93
C VAL A 164 3.78 10.12 -4.24
N GLY A 165 2.54 9.95 -3.83
CA GLY A 165 1.80 8.72 -4.07
C GLY A 165 0.40 8.73 -3.48
N SER A 166 -0.21 7.55 -3.47
CA SER A 166 -1.51 7.35 -2.84
C SER A 166 -1.66 5.95 -2.27
N VAL A 167 -2.65 5.80 -1.38
CA VAL A 167 -3.13 4.51 -0.92
C VAL A 167 -4.65 4.46 -0.93
N SER A 168 -5.20 3.42 -1.54
CA SER A 168 -6.63 3.07 -1.50
C SER A 168 -6.83 1.78 -0.71
N LYS A 169 -8.01 1.18 -0.78
CA LYS A 169 -8.35 -0.04 -0.01
C LYS A 169 -7.34 -1.18 -0.17
N TYR A 170 -6.84 -1.43 -1.38
CA TYR A 170 -6.02 -2.61 -1.68
C TYR A 170 -4.64 -2.31 -2.27
N VAL A 171 -4.41 -1.09 -2.73
CA VAL A 171 -3.16 -0.71 -3.39
C VAL A 171 -2.59 0.54 -2.74
N ALA A 172 -1.27 0.57 -2.54
CA ALA A 172 -0.53 1.81 -2.39
C ALA A 172 0.49 1.90 -3.52
N TRP A 173 0.77 3.12 -3.96
CA TRP A 173 1.83 3.36 -4.93
C TRP A 173 2.62 4.61 -4.56
N ALA A 174 3.88 4.63 -4.99
CA ALA A 174 4.77 5.77 -4.86
C ALA A 174 5.52 6.02 -6.17
N LEU A 175 5.67 7.29 -6.56
CA LEU A 175 6.52 7.64 -7.70
C LEU A 175 7.97 7.31 -7.40
N LEU A 176 8.71 6.97 -8.45
CA LEU A 176 10.15 6.85 -8.35
C LEU A 176 10.82 8.22 -8.06
N PRO A 177 12.03 8.23 -7.49
CA PRO A 177 12.79 9.45 -7.24
C PRO A 177 13.06 10.25 -8.53
N GLN A 178 13.40 11.53 -8.34
CA GLN A 178 13.95 12.34 -9.44
C GLN A 178 15.22 11.67 -9.99
N GLY A 179 15.41 11.73 -11.32
CA GLY A 179 16.47 11.04 -12.05
C GLY A 179 16.00 9.73 -12.72
N CYS A 180 14.93 9.12 -12.23
CA CYS A 180 14.32 7.96 -12.87
C CYS A 180 13.43 8.34 -14.06
N PRO A 181 13.20 7.41 -15.01
CA PRO A 181 12.26 7.64 -16.09
C PRO A 181 10.89 8.06 -15.56
N LYS A 182 10.32 9.10 -16.17
CA LYS A 182 8.99 9.61 -15.81
C LYS A 182 7.90 8.58 -16.08
N GLY A 183 6.79 8.73 -15.37
CA GLY A 183 5.64 7.85 -15.42
C GLY A 183 5.91 6.47 -14.86
N LEU A 184 6.92 6.29 -14.01
CA LEU A 184 7.12 5.03 -13.29
C LEU A 184 6.66 5.18 -11.84
N ARG A 185 5.92 4.19 -11.36
CA ARG A 185 5.53 4.07 -9.96
C ARG A 185 5.72 2.65 -9.44
N ALA A 186 6.07 2.55 -8.17
CA ALA A 186 6.14 1.30 -7.45
C ALA A 186 4.80 1.05 -6.75
N GLU A 187 4.14 -0.04 -7.08
CA GLU A 187 2.86 -0.44 -6.50
C GLU A 187 3.01 -1.63 -5.55
N VAL A 188 2.21 -1.58 -4.48
CA VAL A 188 2.09 -2.61 -3.47
C VAL A 188 0.62 -2.95 -3.30
N HIS A 189 0.26 -4.18 -3.63
CA HIS A 189 -1.10 -4.72 -3.55
C HIS A 189 -1.24 -5.68 -2.38
N SER A 190 -2.31 -5.56 -1.61
CA SER A 190 -2.65 -6.51 -0.54
C SER A 190 -4.15 -6.55 -0.28
N SER A 191 -4.66 -7.73 0.04
CA SER A 191 -6.05 -7.95 0.46
C SER A 191 -6.33 -7.52 1.90
N GLU A 192 -5.27 -7.29 2.70
CA GLU A 192 -5.38 -6.89 4.10
C GLU A 192 -5.86 -5.43 4.21
N LEU A 193 -6.87 -5.21 5.06
CA LEU A 193 -7.50 -3.89 5.28
C LEU A 193 -6.87 -3.17 6.47
N GLY A 194 -6.92 -1.83 6.47
CA GLY A 194 -6.49 -1.02 7.61
C GLY A 194 -4.98 -0.88 7.79
N LEU A 195 -4.20 -1.17 6.74
CA LEU A 195 -2.73 -1.11 6.73
C LEU A 195 -2.22 0.00 5.81
N ASP A 196 -2.93 1.14 5.79
CA ASP A 196 -2.65 2.21 4.83
C ASP A 196 -1.21 2.72 5.00
N GLU A 197 -0.76 2.95 6.23
CA GLU A 197 0.56 3.53 6.53
C GLU A 197 1.71 2.55 6.27
N GLU A 198 1.53 1.28 6.63
CA GLU A 198 2.48 0.21 6.34
C GLU A 198 2.63 0.01 4.84
N ARG A 199 1.51 0.01 4.10
CA ARG A 199 1.51 -0.17 2.64
C ARG A 199 2.18 1.00 1.94
N VAL A 200 1.96 2.23 2.40
CA VAL A 200 2.65 3.43 1.87
C VAL A 200 4.13 3.38 2.15
N ARG A 201 4.54 3.04 3.38
CA ARG A 201 5.96 2.88 3.73
C ARG A 201 6.63 1.84 2.85
N LEU A 202 5.93 0.73 2.59
CA LEU A 202 6.41 -0.34 1.73
C LEU A 202 6.52 0.10 0.27
N ALA A 203 5.53 0.84 -0.26
CA ALA A 203 5.57 1.37 -1.62
C ALA A 203 6.73 2.36 -1.83
N VAL A 204 6.99 3.25 -0.86
CA VAL A 204 8.13 4.18 -0.90
C VAL A 204 9.46 3.43 -0.77
N SER A 205 9.54 2.41 0.08
CA SER A 205 10.73 1.55 0.18
C SER A 205 11.01 0.84 -1.15
N PHE A 206 9.96 0.30 -1.78
CA PHE A 206 10.07 -0.38 -3.06
C PHE A 206 10.48 0.58 -4.19
N ALA A 207 9.90 1.79 -4.25
CA ALA A 207 10.33 2.83 -5.18
C ALA A 207 11.82 3.16 -5.05
N ASN A 208 12.32 3.28 -3.81
CA ASN A 208 13.74 3.52 -3.54
C ASN A 208 14.62 2.33 -3.96
N ALA A 209 14.16 1.09 -3.73
CA ALA A 209 14.89 -0.11 -4.12
C ALA A 209 14.99 -0.23 -5.65
N ALA A 210 13.86 -0.06 -6.35
CA ALA A 210 13.81 -0.07 -7.81
C ALA A 210 14.70 1.03 -8.41
N ALA A 211 14.69 2.23 -7.83
CA ALA A 211 15.50 3.34 -8.31
C ALA A 211 17.00 3.14 -8.10
N ARG A 212 17.40 2.52 -6.98
CA ARG A 212 18.80 2.11 -6.73
C ARG A 212 19.25 1.05 -7.72
N GLU A 213 18.41 0.04 -7.99
CA GLU A 213 18.71 -1.02 -8.96
C GLU A 213 18.88 -0.46 -10.37
N ASN A 214 18.08 0.54 -10.74
CA ASN A 214 18.20 1.27 -12.01
C ASN A 214 19.35 2.29 -12.05
N GLY A 215 20.04 2.55 -10.93
CA GLY A 215 21.05 3.60 -10.85
C GLY A 215 20.50 5.01 -11.13
N CYS A 216 19.20 5.23 -10.90
CA CYS A 216 18.51 6.49 -11.25
C CYS A 216 18.12 7.35 -10.03
N ALA A 217 18.43 6.89 -8.81
CA ALA A 217 18.20 7.65 -7.60
C ALA A 217 19.43 8.48 -7.19
N GLU A 218 19.32 9.80 -7.25
CA GLU A 218 20.31 10.69 -6.62
C GLU A 218 20.12 10.75 -5.08
N ARG A 219 18.87 10.64 -4.62
CA ARG A 219 18.51 10.72 -3.20
C ARG A 219 17.38 9.75 -2.88
N LYS A 220 17.45 9.12 -1.71
CA LYS A 220 16.38 8.29 -1.16
C LYS A 220 15.16 9.14 -0.80
N LEU A 221 13.99 8.73 -1.27
CA LEU A 221 12.70 9.30 -0.90
C LEU A 221 12.41 9.02 0.58
N PRO A 222 12.01 10.03 1.37
CA PRO A 222 11.59 9.82 2.74
C PRO A 222 10.21 9.15 2.77
N THR A 223 9.98 8.35 3.81
CA THR A 223 8.64 7.85 4.14
C THR A 223 7.76 9.03 4.55
N PRO A 224 6.54 9.17 3.98
CA PRO A 224 5.65 10.25 4.36
C PRO A 224 5.22 10.12 5.82
N THR A 225 5.09 11.25 6.51
CA THR A 225 4.70 11.32 7.93
C THR A 225 3.18 11.41 8.12
N SER A 226 2.45 11.71 7.05
CA SER A 226 1.02 11.95 7.07
C SER A 226 0.40 11.61 5.73
N LEU A 227 -0.84 11.15 5.76
CA LEU A 227 -1.69 11.01 4.59
C LEU A 227 -2.87 11.98 4.67
N SER A 228 -3.39 12.38 3.51
CA SER A 228 -4.64 13.12 3.44
C SER A 228 -5.80 12.32 4.04
N ALA A 229 -6.90 13.02 4.31
CA ALA A 229 -8.16 12.35 4.59
C ALA A 229 -8.65 11.59 3.34
N ARG A 230 -9.38 10.51 3.58
CA ARG A 230 -10.04 9.75 2.52
C ARG A 230 -11.14 10.60 1.89
N GLY A 231 -11.27 10.56 0.57
CA GLY A 231 -12.42 11.14 -0.13
C GLY A 231 -13.71 10.44 0.31
N ALA A 232 -14.70 11.20 0.76
CA ALA A 232 -16.01 10.65 1.11
C ALA A 232 -16.88 10.52 -0.15
N GLU A 233 -17.66 9.45 -0.20
CA GLU A 233 -18.74 9.35 -1.19
C GLU A 233 -19.90 10.25 -0.75
N THR A 234 -20.33 11.15 -1.62
CA THR A 234 -21.42 12.11 -1.35
C THR A 234 -22.35 12.21 -2.55
N ASP A 235 -23.55 12.75 -2.33
CA ASP A 235 -24.37 13.22 -3.45
C ASP A 235 -23.65 14.40 -4.16
N PRO A 236 -23.70 14.49 -5.50
CA PRO A 236 -23.16 15.63 -6.21
C PRO A 236 -23.92 16.93 -5.91
N ASP A 237 -23.20 18.02 -5.68
CA ASP A 237 -23.78 19.36 -5.84
C ASP A 237 -23.78 19.69 -7.33
N TRP A 238 -24.95 19.75 -7.95
CA TRP A 238 -25.05 19.94 -9.40
C TRP A 238 -24.61 21.32 -9.90
N ASN A 239 -24.41 22.30 -9.00
CA ASN A 239 -23.82 23.59 -9.37
C ASN A 239 -22.28 23.57 -9.26
N ASP A 240 -21.76 22.74 -8.35
CA ASP A 240 -20.35 22.69 -7.96
C ASP A 240 -19.85 21.23 -7.95
N VAL A 241 -20.06 20.52 -9.06
CA VAL A 241 -19.73 19.10 -9.17
C VAL A 241 -18.25 18.90 -8.88
N CYS A 242 -17.92 17.82 -8.17
CA CYS A 242 -16.56 17.54 -7.70
C CYS A 242 -15.98 18.63 -6.77
N GLY A 243 -16.81 19.52 -6.21
CA GLY A 243 -16.34 20.65 -5.40
C GLY A 243 -15.63 21.73 -6.23
N LEU A 244 -15.84 21.76 -7.54
CA LEU A 244 -15.32 22.78 -8.45
C LEU A 244 -16.40 23.84 -8.69
N PRO A 245 -16.24 25.08 -8.18
CA PRO A 245 -17.30 26.09 -8.26
C PRO A 245 -17.73 26.42 -9.69
N GLY A 246 -19.01 26.22 -10.00
CA GLY A 246 -19.60 26.43 -11.34
C GLY A 246 -19.35 25.30 -12.34
N PHE A 247 -18.73 24.18 -11.93
CA PHE A 247 -18.58 23.00 -12.77
C PHE A 247 -19.90 22.21 -12.74
N ALA A 248 -20.70 22.35 -13.79
CA ALA A 248 -22.08 21.87 -13.78
C ALA A 248 -22.48 21.20 -15.12
N PRO A 249 -23.29 20.13 -15.07
CA PRO A 249 -23.91 19.59 -16.28
C PRO A 249 -24.86 20.61 -16.92
N ALA A 250 -25.02 20.54 -18.25
CA ALA A 250 -25.90 21.45 -18.98
C ALA A 250 -27.39 21.28 -18.63
N LYS A 251 -27.77 20.14 -18.04
CA LYS A 251 -29.09 19.86 -17.51
C LYS A 251 -28.92 19.13 -16.18
N ASP A 252 -29.77 19.45 -15.21
CA ASP A 252 -29.92 18.63 -14.01
C ASP A 252 -30.29 17.21 -14.48
N PRO A 253 -29.48 16.19 -14.15
CA PRO A 253 -29.75 14.81 -14.57
C PRO A 253 -31.05 14.23 -13.99
N GLY A 254 -31.75 15.00 -13.15
CA GLY A 254 -33.07 14.70 -12.61
C GLY A 254 -32.98 13.75 -11.43
N ALA A 255 -33.93 13.86 -10.49
CA ALA A 255 -34.02 13.04 -9.28
C ALA A 255 -34.14 11.52 -9.56
N GLU A 256 -34.45 11.12 -10.80
CA GLU A 256 -34.61 9.72 -11.19
C GLU A 256 -33.28 8.96 -11.30
N ARG A 257 -32.17 9.65 -11.55
CA ARG A 257 -30.85 9.02 -11.71
C ARG A 257 -30.04 9.30 -10.45
N ARG A 258 -29.92 8.32 -9.56
CA ARG A 258 -29.07 8.43 -8.37
C ARG A 258 -27.61 8.42 -8.80
N TYR A 259 -26.89 9.50 -8.54
CA TYR A 259 -25.45 9.61 -8.73
C TYR A 259 -24.77 9.76 -7.38
N SER A 260 -23.52 9.29 -7.28
CA SER A 260 -22.61 9.65 -6.22
C SER A 260 -21.35 10.26 -6.82
N GLN A 261 -20.71 11.15 -6.08
CA GLN A 261 -19.38 11.64 -6.38
C GLN A 261 -18.43 11.30 -5.25
N GLN A 262 -17.15 11.21 -5.59
CA GLN A 262 -16.10 11.08 -4.61
C GLN A 262 -14.88 11.88 -5.10
N VAL A 263 -14.33 12.70 -4.19
CA VAL A 263 -13.27 13.67 -4.51
C VAL A 263 -12.13 13.51 -3.52
N THR A 264 -10.90 13.56 -4.01
CA THR A 264 -9.71 13.59 -3.14
C THR A 264 -9.71 14.86 -2.29
N THR A 265 -9.33 14.74 -1.02
CA THR A 265 -9.33 15.88 -0.08
C THR A 265 -8.13 16.81 -0.23
N ALA A 266 -7.04 16.33 -0.85
CA ALA A 266 -5.91 17.16 -1.24
C ALA A 266 -6.01 17.54 -2.72
N ALA A 267 -5.60 18.77 -3.04
CA ALA A 267 -5.63 19.32 -4.40
C ALA A 267 -4.24 19.41 -5.07
N ASP A 268 -3.16 19.24 -4.30
CA ASP A 268 -1.77 19.29 -4.79
C ASP A 268 -0.98 18.09 -4.25
N PRO A 269 -0.19 17.38 -5.09
CA PRO A 269 0.00 17.62 -6.51
C PRO A 269 -1.00 16.89 -7.39
N ILE A 270 -1.97 16.18 -6.81
CA ILE A 270 -2.99 15.42 -7.54
C ILE A 270 -4.34 15.74 -6.92
N TRP A 271 -5.29 16.12 -7.77
CA TRP A 271 -6.71 16.21 -7.47
C TRP A 271 -7.44 15.22 -8.37
N SER A 272 -8.32 14.39 -7.80
CA SER A 272 -9.12 13.42 -8.55
C SER A 272 -10.57 13.45 -8.10
N CYS A 273 -11.48 13.35 -9.05
CA CYS A 273 -12.91 13.19 -8.81
C CYS A 273 -13.47 12.07 -9.67
N VAL A 274 -14.36 11.27 -9.10
CA VAL A 274 -15.15 10.30 -9.84
C VAL A 274 -16.63 10.54 -9.56
N ILE A 275 -17.43 10.53 -10.63
CA ILE A 275 -18.88 10.57 -10.57
C ILE A 275 -19.39 9.23 -11.09
N THR A 276 -20.15 8.52 -10.25
CA THR A 276 -20.69 7.20 -10.56
C THR A 276 -22.21 7.27 -10.57
N ARG A 277 -22.83 6.62 -11.55
CA ARG A 277 -24.28 6.39 -11.53
C ARG A 277 -24.55 5.13 -10.72
N ASN A 278 -25.55 5.16 -9.85
CA ASN A 278 -26.00 3.98 -9.11
C ASN A 278 -26.84 3.04 -9.98
N ALA A 279 -26.27 2.64 -11.12
CA ALA A 279 -26.84 1.71 -12.08
C ALA A 279 -25.79 0.65 -12.44
N VAL A 280 -26.25 -0.60 -12.56
CA VAL A 280 -25.40 -1.75 -12.91
C VAL A 280 -24.77 -1.51 -14.28
N GLY A 281 -23.44 -1.68 -14.36
CA GLY A 281 -22.70 -1.52 -15.62
C GLY A 281 -22.46 -0.07 -16.04
N SER A 282 -22.79 0.92 -15.21
CA SER A 282 -22.45 2.31 -15.50
C SER A 282 -20.94 2.51 -15.53
N VAL A 283 -20.47 3.27 -16.52
CA VAL A 283 -19.07 3.67 -16.61
C VAL A 283 -18.91 4.97 -15.81
N PRO A 284 -18.07 5.00 -14.78
CA PRO A 284 -17.84 6.23 -14.01
C PRO A 284 -17.21 7.31 -14.90
N GLN A 285 -17.53 8.57 -14.64
CA GLN A 285 -16.83 9.72 -15.21
C GLN A 285 -15.73 10.15 -14.22
N ALA A 286 -14.48 10.17 -14.66
CA ALA A 286 -13.36 10.53 -13.81
C ALA A 286 -12.61 11.75 -14.36
N PHE A 287 -12.26 12.65 -13.45
CA PHE A 287 -11.54 13.89 -13.69
C PHE A 287 -10.28 13.89 -12.85
N THR A 288 -9.15 14.29 -13.42
CA THR A 288 -7.91 14.42 -12.68
C THR A 288 -7.13 15.64 -13.11
N ILE A 289 -6.59 16.36 -12.14
CA ILE A 289 -5.66 17.47 -12.33
C ILE A 289 -4.39 17.10 -11.58
N THR A 290 -3.22 17.19 -12.23
CA THR A 290 -1.95 17.01 -11.53
C THR A 290 -0.89 17.99 -11.95
N THR A 291 -0.13 18.48 -10.97
CA THR A 291 1.05 19.34 -11.11
C THR A 291 2.36 18.56 -10.94
N GLU A 292 2.31 17.25 -10.72
CA GLU A 292 3.49 16.41 -10.51
C GLU A 292 4.09 15.96 -11.86
N PRO A 293 5.23 16.52 -12.30
CA PRO A 293 5.80 16.24 -13.61
C PRO A 293 6.36 14.82 -13.76
N ARG A 294 6.54 14.06 -12.67
CA ARG A 294 6.98 12.66 -12.72
C ARG A 294 5.85 11.69 -13.06
N THR A 295 4.60 12.11 -13.01
CA THR A 295 3.46 11.23 -13.27
C THR A 295 3.31 10.84 -14.74
N THR A 296 3.69 11.72 -15.66
CA THR A 296 3.44 11.48 -17.09
C THR A 296 4.70 11.06 -17.84
N ALA A 297 4.69 9.84 -18.37
CA ALA A 297 5.65 9.42 -19.40
C ALA A 297 5.38 10.15 -20.74
N VAL A 298 4.17 10.70 -20.90
CA VAL A 298 3.55 11.12 -22.17
C VAL A 298 3.96 12.52 -22.65
N THR A 299 5.06 13.09 -22.13
CA THR A 299 5.54 14.40 -22.56
C THR A 299 6.32 14.38 -23.88
N GLN A 300 6.67 13.21 -24.43
CA GLN A 300 7.49 13.14 -25.64
C GLN A 300 6.73 13.29 -26.97
N ASP A 301 5.41 13.03 -27.02
CA ASP A 301 4.60 13.17 -28.25
C ASP A 301 3.56 14.32 -28.20
N ALA A 302 3.65 15.20 -27.19
CA ALA A 302 2.72 16.32 -27.02
C ALA A 302 3.00 17.46 -28.00
N SER A 303 2.52 17.32 -29.24
CA SER A 303 2.65 18.39 -30.25
C SER A 303 1.47 18.47 -31.22
N HIS A 304 0.24 18.26 -30.74
CA HIS A 304 -0.93 18.78 -31.44
C HIS A 304 -1.45 20.03 -30.72
N PRO A 305 -1.46 21.19 -31.40
CA PRO A 305 -2.24 22.34 -30.96
C PRO A 305 -3.65 21.87 -30.63
N SER A 306 -4.16 22.27 -29.46
CA SER A 306 -5.58 22.03 -29.16
C SER A 306 -6.39 23.25 -29.56
N GLN A 307 -7.70 23.06 -29.73
CA GLN A 307 -8.65 24.17 -29.89
C GLN A 307 -8.91 24.94 -28.58
N TYR A 308 -8.27 24.55 -27.47
CA TYR A 308 -8.53 25.03 -26.12
C TYR A 308 -7.41 25.98 -25.65
N GLY A 309 -7.26 27.11 -26.33
CA GLY A 309 -6.31 28.16 -25.97
C GLY A 309 -4.87 27.65 -25.89
N ARG A 310 -4.22 27.82 -24.73
CA ARG A 310 -2.81 27.42 -24.52
C ARG A 310 -2.63 25.96 -24.09
N ALA A 311 -3.72 25.21 -23.92
CA ALA A 311 -3.64 23.78 -23.64
C ALA A 311 -3.16 23.03 -24.89
N ARG A 312 -2.35 21.99 -24.69
CA ARG A 312 -1.92 21.06 -25.74
C ARG A 312 -2.55 19.71 -25.46
N ARG A 313 -3.04 19.05 -26.50
CA ARG A 313 -3.58 17.69 -26.35
C ARG A 313 -2.43 16.70 -26.24
N ILE A 314 -2.59 15.74 -25.35
CA ILE A 314 -1.67 14.61 -25.19
C ILE A 314 -2.28 13.39 -25.87
N SER A 315 -1.46 12.62 -26.61
CA SER A 315 -1.91 11.37 -27.22
C SER A 315 -2.08 10.31 -26.13
N GLY A 316 -3.25 9.68 -26.05
CA GLY A 316 -3.56 8.72 -25.01
C GLY A 316 -4.93 8.07 -25.22
N LYS A 317 -5.23 7.07 -24.39
CA LYS A 317 -6.55 6.42 -24.36
C LYS A 317 -7.64 7.37 -23.85
N TYR A 318 -7.27 8.31 -22.98
CA TYR A 318 -8.20 9.26 -22.37
C TYR A 318 -8.11 10.66 -23.00
N VAL A 319 -8.99 11.56 -22.56
CA VAL A 319 -8.97 12.94 -23.01
C VAL A 319 -8.01 13.74 -22.13
N GLU A 320 -6.80 13.93 -22.64
CA GLU A 320 -5.70 14.50 -21.86
C GLU A 320 -5.16 15.79 -22.45
N TYR A 321 -4.90 16.75 -21.56
CA TYR A 321 -4.33 18.05 -21.90
C TYR A 321 -3.20 18.41 -20.96
N VAL A 322 -2.21 19.12 -21.49
CA VAL A 322 -1.16 19.75 -20.71
C VAL A 322 -1.15 21.25 -20.96
N THR A 323 -0.96 22.03 -19.91
CA THR A 323 -0.67 23.46 -19.97
C THR A 323 0.36 23.82 -18.91
N THR A 324 0.92 25.04 -18.94
CA THR A 324 1.94 25.48 -17.98
C THR A 324 1.33 26.47 -16.98
N CYS A 325 0.95 26.02 -15.79
CA CYS A 325 0.38 26.84 -14.72
C CYS A 325 1.48 27.34 -13.79
N GLN A 326 1.64 28.66 -13.61
CA GLN A 326 2.63 29.24 -12.69
C GLN A 326 4.06 28.68 -12.90
N GLY A 327 4.44 28.45 -14.17
CA GLY A 327 5.75 27.89 -14.53
C GLY A 327 5.89 26.36 -14.36
N LYS A 328 4.84 25.65 -13.98
CA LYS A 328 4.82 24.19 -13.86
C LYS A 328 3.89 23.56 -14.88
N ASP A 329 4.30 22.43 -15.45
CA ASP A 329 3.39 21.64 -16.28
C ASP A 329 2.25 21.11 -15.40
N THR A 330 1.04 21.25 -15.92
CA THR A 330 -0.19 20.79 -15.29
C THR A 330 -0.95 19.97 -16.29
N PHE A 331 -1.32 18.78 -15.86
CA PHE A 331 -2.00 17.78 -16.67
C PHE A 331 -3.44 17.67 -16.23
N PHE A 332 -4.33 17.68 -17.21
CA PHE A 332 -5.76 17.49 -17.06
C PHE A 332 -6.11 16.18 -17.76
N SER A 333 -6.77 15.27 -17.07
CA SER A 333 -7.26 14.03 -17.66
C SER A 333 -8.74 13.85 -17.36
N LEU A 334 -9.46 13.38 -18.37
CA LEU A 334 -10.87 13.07 -18.33
C LEU A 334 -11.09 11.68 -18.93
N SER A 335 -11.80 10.82 -18.23
CA SER A 335 -12.13 9.47 -18.69
C SER A 335 -13.57 9.06 -18.38
N GLY A 336 -14.08 8.10 -19.18
CA GLY A 336 -15.39 7.47 -19.00
C GLY A 336 -16.59 8.31 -19.44
N GLY A 337 -17.72 7.67 -19.74
CA GLY A 337 -19.02 8.33 -19.89
C GLY A 337 -19.17 9.37 -21.02
N PHE A 338 -18.53 9.16 -22.19
CA PHE A 338 -18.80 9.94 -23.43
C PHE A 338 -18.96 9.08 -24.71
N GLU A 339 -18.72 7.76 -24.66
CA GLU A 339 -18.67 6.92 -25.88
C GLU A 339 -19.71 5.78 -25.98
N SER A 340 -20.40 5.38 -24.91
CA SER A 340 -21.28 4.18 -24.90
C SER A 340 -22.80 4.39 -25.02
N ASP A 341 -23.39 5.56 -24.74
CA ASP A 341 -24.84 5.84 -24.96
C ASP A 341 -25.17 7.36 -24.87
N PRO A 342 -25.66 8.02 -25.94
CA PRO A 342 -26.00 9.45 -25.94
C PRO A 342 -27.09 9.86 -24.94
N TYR A 343 -27.89 8.92 -24.42
CA TYR A 343 -28.97 9.22 -23.47
C TYR A 343 -28.54 9.15 -22.00
N ASP A 344 -27.31 8.73 -21.70
CA ASP A 344 -26.84 8.45 -20.33
C ASP A 344 -25.70 9.35 -19.84
N TYR A 345 -25.32 10.38 -20.61
CA TYR A 345 -24.25 11.29 -20.22
C TYR A 345 -24.71 12.42 -19.31
N LEU A 346 -23.96 12.62 -18.23
CA LEU A 346 -24.08 13.81 -17.39
C LEU A 346 -23.71 15.09 -18.18
N PHE A 347 -22.74 14.97 -19.09
CA PHE A 347 -22.31 16.04 -19.99
C PHE A 347 -22.46 15.58 -21.44
N PRO A 348 -23.54 15.97 -22.14
CA PRO A 348 -23.85 15.46 -23.48
C PRO A 348 -22.90 15.99 -24.57
N ASN A 349 -22.24 17.12 -24.33
CA ASN A 349 -21.25 17.69 -25.24
C ASN A 349 -19.84 17.58 -24.64
N ARG A 350 -19.01 16.71 -25.24
CA ARG A 350 -17.62 16.49 -24.83
C ARG A 350 -16.79 17.78 -24.90
N ASP A 351 -16.98 18.60 -25.91
CA ASP A 351 -16.17 19.81 -26.10
C ASP A 351 -16.52 20.87 -25.05
N ASP A 352 -17.80 21.00 -24.70
CA ASP A 352 -18.23 21.89 -23.62
C ASP A 352 -17.71 21.39 -22.27
N LEU A 353 -17.74 20.08 -22.03
CA LEU A 353 -17.16 19.51 -20.81
C LEU A 353 -15.67 19.79 -20.69
N VAL A 354 -14.90 19.52 -21.75
CA VAL A 354 -13.46 19.79 -21.76
C VAL A 354 -13.20 21.28 -21.51
N ARG A 355 -13.96 22.16 -22.18
CA ARG A 355 -13.86 23.60 -22.00
C ARG A 355 -14.14 24.03 -20.56
N GLN A 356 -15.22 23.52 -19.96
CA GLN A 356 -15.58 23.78 -18.57
C GLN A 356 -14.52 23.25 -17.62
N PHE A 357 -14.06 22.01 -17.80
CA PHE A 357 -13.08 21.39 -16.92
C PHE A 357 -11.72 22.10 -16.97
N LEU A 358 -11.24 22.47 -18.16
CA LEU A 358 -10.01 23.27 -18.29
C LEU A 358 -10.18 24.65 -17.65
N THR A 359 -11.31 25.32 -17.86
CA THR A 359 -11.52 26.67 -17.31
C THR A 359 -11.63 26.64 -15.78
N ILE A 360 -12.57 25.85 -15.26
CA ILE A 360 -12.95 25.84 -13.84
C ILE A 360 -11.92 25.04 -13.03
N GLY A 361 -11.47 23.90 -13.53
CA GLY A 361 -10.37 23.15 -12.93
C GLY A 361 -9.08 23.96 -12.92
N GLY A 362 -8.78 24.65 -14.03
CA GLY A 362 -7.65 25.58 -14.12
C GLY A 362 -7.75 26.71 -13.10
N LYS A 363 -8.94 27.29 -12.91
CA LYS A 363 -9.19 28.28 -11.86
C LYS A 363 -8.92 27.77 -10.46
N ALA A 364 -9.40 26.56 -10.14
CA ALA A 364 -9.27 25.98 -8.82
C ALA A 364 -7.80 25.80 -8.39
N ILE A 365 -6.89 25.64 -9.35
CA ILE A 365 -5.44 25.52 -9.11
C ILE A 365 -4.66 26.82 -9.43
N GLY A 366 -5.34 27.93 -9.71
CA GLY A 366 -4.71 29.22 -10.02
C GLY A 366 -3.98 29.27 -11.36
N CYS A 367 -4.53 28.63 -12.40
CA CYS A 367 -3.98 28.52 -13.75
C CYS A 367 -4.67 29.42 -14.80
N GLU A 368 -5.39 30.45 -14.38
CA GLU A 368 -6.16 31.29 -15.31
C GLU A 368 -5.30 32.33 -16.06
N PRO A 369 -5.68 32.68 -17.31
CA PRO A 369 -6.60 31.96 -18.19
C PRO A 369 -5.91 30.79 -18.93
N ILE A 370 -6.65 29.71 -19.19
CA ILE A 370 -6.22 28.63 -20.10
C ILE A 370 -6.76 28.84 -21.53
N LEU A 371 -8.01 29.31 -21.62
CA LEU A 371 -8.73 29.54 -22.88
C LEU A 371 -8.58 30.96 -23.39
#